data_AF-A0A177EC98-F1
#
_entry.id   AF-A0A177EC98-F1
#
_cell.length_a   1.000
_cell.length_b   1.000
_cell.length_c   1.000
_cell.angle_alpha   90.00
_cell.angle_beta   90.00
_cell.angle_gamma   90.00
#
_symmetry.space_group_name_H-M   'P 1'
#
loop_
_entity.id
_entity.type
_entity.pdbx_description
1 polymer ?
#
loop_
_entity_poly.entity_id
_entity_poly.type
_entity_poly.pdbx_seq_one_letter_code
_entity_poly.pdbx_strand_id
1 'polypeptide(L)'
;MRFGIGLGLGPFILKGVLGAGFPLDVLCGDIVGFESGKRPFSPIQGNMEVVEHPAAMGTSRGVKKRRVSTEDSEPGQSSGLSSFSGTDSVGDTIAFFEGCDSSNTIQAVLSPTARIIIKRQPSKIKIHLSQLTESSIPDKIEPGIEFGKIKIFGPSSSKNNVFSSEESKTLTKLFCVLSTMSIERLCIGDFDLVGEPPVPAIRLIFLSVTQRLHLKNVSSFFLEWFSGRIDLSRCSESFSLTLSRCSATSVRCLDALGIRKLSALCFMDMPRLEYLDCELIHECCSNEELMLWYISTDLKVPTNIAQAIAEKEWVSIRVDLHVWWAICASLQEDVVVGCTLQLNVLDWTEFQDTHAHHGILTRAKYLVIEDNNDNGVVFKCYVVFMLNWAKANMADLIGIEVLTNPDTTTDPALERLWTSIPVHQDDFFNMKKFKINEHVVQSIRVKAH
;
A
#
# COMPACT_ATOMS: atom_id res chain seq x y z
N MET A 1 -21.35 -48.97 -21.02
CA MET A 1 -21.91 -49.07 -19.66
C MET A 1 -21.81 -47.70 -19.01
N ARG A 2 -22.95 -47.10 -18.67
CA ARG A 2 -23.04 -45.80 -17.97
C ARG A 2 -23.16 -46.09 -16.48
N PHE A 3 -22.38 -45.39 -15.65
CA PHE A 3 -22.70 -45.19 -14.24
C PHE A 3 -22.65 -43.69 -13.98
N GLY A 4 -23.84 -43.13 -13.71
CA GLY A 4 -23.99 -41.81 -13.14
C GLY A 4 -24.15 -41.95 -11.64
N ILE A 5 -23.52 -41.05 -10.89
CA ILE A 5 -23.84 -40.79 -9.49
C ILE A 5 -23.97 -39.28 -9.38
N GLY A 6 -25.21 -38.82 -9.21
CA GLY A 6 -25.52 -37.45 -8.84
C GLY A 6 -25.57 -37.33 -7.33
N LEU A 7 -24.92 -36.31 -6.78
CA LEU A 7 -25.16 -35.84 -5.42
C LEU A 7 -25.40 -34.33 -5.50
N GLY A 8 -26.63 -33.94 -5.19
CA GLY A 8 -27.03 -32.56 -5.03
C GLY A 8 -26.65 -32.05 -3.65
N LEU A 9 -26.15 -30.82 -3.58
CA LEU A 9 -25.99 -30.06 -2.35
C LEU A 9 -26.82 -28.79 -2.47
N GLY A 10 -27.81 -28.65 -1.59
CA GLY A 10 -28.57 -27.42 -1.40
C GLY A 10 -27.79 -26.42 -0.54
N PRO A 11 -28.14 -25.12 -0.59
CA PRO A 11 -27.41 -24.09 0.14
C PRO A 11 -27.81 -24.06 1.62
N PHE A 12 -26.82 -24.19 2.51
CA PHE A 12 -26.95 -23.91 3.93
C PHE A 12 -26.72 -22.41 4.19
N ILE A 13 -27.66 -21.78 4.89
CA ILE A 13 -27.54 -20.42 5.43
C ILE A 13 -27.10 -20.56 6.89
N LEU A 14 -25.93 -20.01 7.24
CA LEU A 14 -25.52 -19.82 8.64
C LEU A 14 -25.57 -18.32 9.01
N LYS A 15 -26.30 -18.03 10.07
CA LYS A 15 -26.41 -16.72 10.75
C LYS A 15 -25.61 -16.74 12.06
N GLY A 16 -24.94 -15.62 12.36
CA GLY A 16 -24.36 -15.26 13.67
C GLY A 16 -22.90 -15.72 13.81
N VAL A 17 -21.93 -14.92 14.26
CA VAL A 17 -21.93 -13.95 15.36
C VAL A 17 -20.89 -12.85 15.03
N LEU A 18 -21.29 -11.58 15.08
CA LEU A 18 -20.39 -10.42 15.01
C LEU A 18 -20.06 -9.96 16.43
N GLY A 19 -18.78 -9.92 16.76
CA GLY A 19 -18.26 -9.33 17.98
C GLY A 19 -16.86 -8.79 17.75
N ALA A 20 -16.73 -7.46 17.84
CA ALA A 20 -15.50 -6.65 17.80
C ALA A 20 -14.65 -6.74 16.50
N GLY A 21 -15.03 -5.96 15.50
CA GLY A 21 -14.17 -5.64 14.36
C GLY A 21 -13.15 -4.55 14.73
N PHE A 22 -11.86 -4.82 14.46
CA PHE A 22 -10.86 -3.79 14.22
C PHE A 22 -10.76 -3.59 12.71
N PRO A 23 -10.76 -2.36 12.18
CA PRO A 23 -10.66 -2.14 10.74
C PRO A 23 -9.19 -2.16 10.33
N LEU A 24 -8.69 -3.30 9.86
CA LEU A 24 -7.42 -3.41 9.12
C LEU A 24 -7.52 -2.87 7.67
N ASP A 25 -8.70 -2.37 7.26
CA ASP A 25 -9.00 -2.00 5.87
C ASP A 25 -8.66 -0.55 5.48
N VAL A 26 -8.19 0.30 6.41
CA VAL A 26 -8.10 1.75 6.16
C VAL A 26 -6.87 2.18 5.34
N LEU A 27 -5.82 1.35 5.24
CA LEU A 27 -4.62 1.67 4.45
C LEU A 27 -4.48 0.87 3.14
N CYS A 28 -5.18 -0.26 2.99
CA CYS A 28 -5.12 -1.11 1.78
C CYS A 28 -6.17 -0.78 0.71
N GLY A 29 -7.28 -0.11 1.05
CA GLY A 29 -8.40 0.13 0.11
C GLY A 29 -8.04 0.93 -1.15
N ASP A 30 -6.96 1.71 -1.12
CA ASP A 30 -6.44 2.47 -2.28
C ASP A 30 -5.26 1.77 -2.99
N ILE A 31 -4.71 0.69 -2.42
CA ILE A 31 -3.52 -0.03 -2.90
C ILE A 31 -3.91 -1.34 -3.60
N VAL A 32 -5.02 -1.99 -3.22
CA VAL A 32 -5.37 -3.33 -3.72
C VAL A 32 -6.42 -3.26 -4.83
N GLY A 33 -5.95 -2.82 -6.00
CA GLY A 33 -6.40 -3.36 -7.29
C GLY A 33 -5.24 -4.16 -7.85
N PHE A 34 -4.83 -5.22 -7.16
CA PHE A 34 -3.80 -6.14 -7.62
C PHE A 34 -4.46 -7.12 -8.61
N GLU A 35 -4.55 -6.72 -9.88
CA GLU A 35 -4.53 -7.71 -10.95
C GLU A 35 -3.13 -8.31 -10.93
N SER A 36 -3.01 -9.55 -10.44
CA SER A 36 -1.80 -10.36 -10.55
C SER A 36 -1.36 -10.31 -12.02
N GLY A 37 -0.19 -9.73 -12.28
CA GLY A 37 0.41 -9.66 -13.60
C GLY A 37 0.74 -11.06 -14.11
N LYS A 38 -0.25 -11.76 -14.69
CA LYS A 38 0.02 -12.88 -15.58
C LYS A 38 0.69 -12.30 -16.83
N ARG A 39 1.85 -12.86 -17.20
CA ARG A 39 2.59 -12.53 -18.43
C ARG A 39 1.63 -12.53 -19.64
N PRO A 40 1.78 -11.64 -20.63
CA PRO A 40 0.88 -11.61 -21.78
C PRO A 40 1.10 -12.86 -22.65
N PHE A 41 0.07 -13.72 -22.72
CA PHE A 41 -0.06 -14.67 -23.81
C PHE A 41 -0.50 -13.92 -25.08
N SER A 42 0.14 -14.24 -26.20
CA SER A 42 -0.14 -13.72 -27.54
C SER A 42 -1.62 -13.89 -27.95
N PRO A 43 -2.21 -12.97 -28.73
CA PRO A 43 -3.61 -13.05 -29.11
C PRO A 43 -3.82 -14.12 -30.18
N ILE A 44 -4.65 -15.12 -29.89
CA ILE A 44 -5.31 -15.95 -30.90
C ILE A 44 -6.65 -15.26 -31.20
N GLN A 45 -6.79 -14.76 -32.43
CA GLN A 45 -8.05 -14.28 -32.98
C GLN A 45 -9.04 -15.45 -33.16
N GLY A 46 -10.23 -15.31 -32.60
CA GLY A 46 -11.35 -16.22 -32.86
C GLY A 46 -12.66 -15.47 -32.64
N ASN A 47 -13.36 -15.19 -33.75
CA ASN A 47 -14.60 -14.44 -33.85
C ASN A 47 -15.71 -15.01 -32.95
N MET A 48 -16.48 -14.13 -32.30
CA MET A 48 -17.76 -14.50 -31.69
C MET A 48 -18.88 -13.61 -32.26
N GLU A 49 -19.83 -14.28 -32.91
CA GLU A 49 -21.05 -13.72 -33.47
C GLU A 49 -21.95 -13.12 -32.39
N VAL A 50 -22.49 -11.94 -32.70
CA VAL A 50 -23.55 -11.28 -31.93
C VAL A 50 -24.89 -11.90 -32.32
N VAL A 51 -25.58 -12.51 -31.37
CA VAL A 51 -26.99 -12.87 -31.51
C VAL A 51 -27.79 -12.04 -30.51
N GLU A 52 -28.52 -11.06 -31.04
CA GLU A 52 -29.55 -10.31 -30.32
C GLU A 52 -30.87 -11.11 -30.28
N HIS A 53 -31.60 -11.04 -29.15
CA HIS A 53 -33.08 -11.06 -29.04
C HIS A 53 -33.53 -11.12 -27.55
N PRO A 54 -34.80 -10.85 -27.18
CA PRO A 54 -35.23 -9.52 -26.74
C PRO A 54 -35.83 -9.50 -25.32
N ALA A 55 -36.19 -8.28 -24.89
CA ALA A 55 -36.80 -7.92 -23.63
C ALA A 55 -38.11 -8.66 -23.29
N ALA A 56 -38.29 -8.95 -21.99
CA ALA A 56 -39.58 -9.34 -21.42
C ALA A 56 -39.87 -8.57 -20.12
N MET A 57 -41.12 -8.13 -20.01
CA MET A 57 -41.72 -7.33 -18.94
C MET A 57 -41.96 -8.10 -17.63
N GLY A 58 -41.85 -7.37 -16.53
CA GLY A 58 -42.89 -7.35 -15.48
C GLY A 58 -42.74 -8.31 -14.29
N THR A 59 -42.62 -7.76 -13.07
CA THR A 59 -43.73 -7.74 -12.11
C THR A 59 -43.37 -7.00 -10.81
N SER A 60 -44.35 -6.25 -10.33
CA SER A 60 -44.41 -5.46 -9.10
C SER A 60 -44.49 -6.35 -7.84
N ARG A 61 -43.71 -6.02 -6.78
CA ARG A 61 -44.02 -6.42 -5.39
C ARG A 61 -43.54 -5.39 -4.36
N GLY A 62 -44.53 -4.77 -3.69
CA GLY A 62 -44.62 -4.69 -2.23
C GLY A 62 -43.63 -3.81 -1.46
N VAL A 63 -43.87 -2.51 -1.40
CA VAL A 63 -43.24 -1.59 -0.44
C VAL A 63 -43.89 -1.76 0.95
N LYS A 64 -43.11 -2.25 1.92
CA LYS A 64 -43.51 -2.32 3.34
C LYS A 64 -42.90 -1.12 4.08
N LYS A 65 -43.77 -0.16 4.40
CA LYS A 65 -43.50 1.05 5.21
C LYS A 65 -42.97 0.64 6.59
N ARG A 66 -41.74 1.02 6.94
CA ARG A 66 -41.21 0.94 8.31
C ARG A 66 -40.83 2.36 8.75
N ARG A 67 -41.55 2.88 9.75
CA ARG A 67 -41.21 4.10 10.48
C ARG A 67 -39.90 3.85 11.22
N VAL A 68 -38.91 4.72 10.99
CA VAL A 68 -37.73 4.87 11.85
C VAL A 68 -37.79 6.29 12.38
N SER A 69 -37.75 6.37 13.70
CA SER A 69 -37.72 7.56 14.53
C SER A 69 -36.39 8.32 14.37
N THR A 70 -36.52 9.63 14.23
CA THR A 70 -35.52 10.69 14.33
C THR A 70 -35.15 10.98 15.78
N GLU A 71 -33.85 11.04 16.08
CA GLU A 71 -33.12 11.60 17.25
C GLU A 71 -31.73 10.91 17.18
N ASP A 72 -30.54 11.52 17.11
CA ASP A 72 -30.03 12.85 17.44
C ASP A 72 -28.97 13.27 16.40
N SER A 73 -28.98 14.53 16.01
CA SER A 73 -28.00 15.11 15.09
C SER A 73 -26.87 15.78 15.88
N GLU A 74 -25.65 15.29 15.70
CA GLU A 74 -24.44 15.98 16.18
C GLU A 74 -24.27 17.34 15.45
N PRO A 75 -23.75 18.38 16.13
CA PRO A 75 -23.64 19.72 15.57
C PRO A 75 -22.59 19.73 14.45
N GLY A 76 -23.04 20.11 13.26
CA GLY A 76 -22.21 20.26 12.08
C GLY A 76 -21.04 21.20 12.32
N GLN A 77 -19.84 20.72 12.00
CA GLN A 77 -18.67 21.58 11.82
C GLN A 77 -18.98 22.57 10.70
N SER A 78 -19.22 23.83 11.07
CA SER A 78 -19.27 24.95 10.14
C SER A 78 -17.86 25.15 9.58
N SER A 79 -17.57 24.51 8.44
CA SER A 79 -16.37 24.81 7.65
C SER A 79 -16.41 26.28 7.26
N GLY A 80 -15.48 27.05 7.83
CA GLY A 80 -15.38 28.50 7.64
C GLY A 80 -15.30 28.83 6.15
N LEU A 81 -16.34 29.51 5.64
CA LEU A 81 -16.35 30.14 4.33
C LEU A 81 -15.44 31.37 4.37
N SER A 82 -14.13 31.16 4.20
CA SER A 82 -13.21 32.26 3.89
C SER A 82 -13.34 32.58 2.40
N SER A 83 -14.02 33.69 2.08
CA SER A 83 -14.15 34.17 0.70
C SER A 83 -12.96 35.07 0.32
N PHE A 84 -12.21 34.70 -0.71
CA PHE A 84 -11.21 35.55 -1.36
C PHE A 84 -11.87 36.27 -2.56
N SER A 85 -11.65 37.58 -2.70
CA SER A 85 -12.25 38.39 -3.76
C SER A 85 -11.18 39.03 -4.65
N GLY A 86 -10.97 38.43 -5.82
CA GLY A 86 -10.14 38.91 -6.93
C GLY A 86 -9.92 37.75 -7.93
N THR A 87 -9.75 37.88 -9.25
CA THR A 87 -10.38 38.70 -10.31
C THR A 87 -10.08 38.06 -11.67
N ASP A 88 -9.13 37.12 -11.78
CA ASP A 88 -8.88 36.27 -12.96
C ASP A 88 -8.36 34.86 -12.53
N SER A 89 -7.63 34.79 -11.40
CA SER A 89 -7.02 33.55 -10.88
C SER A 89 -7.98 32.40 -10.65
N VAL A 90 -9.21 32.67 -10.20
CA VAL A 90 -10.24 31.65 -9.98
C VAL A 90 -10.62 30.95 -11.30
N GLY A 91 -10.79 31.73 -12.38
CA GLY A 91 -11.12 31.19 -13.70
C GLY A 91 -10.02 30.29 -14.22
N ASP A 92 -8.78 30.79 -14.17
CA ASP A 92 -7.59 30.06 -14.62
C ASP A 92 -7.35 28.77 -13.81
N THR A 93 -7.56 28.81 -12.49
CA THR A 93 -7.40 27.64 -11.62
C THR A 93 -8.40 26.55 -11.99
N ILE A 94 -9.67 26.92 -12.18
CA ILE A 94 -10.72 25.98 -12.57
C ILE A 94 -10.43 25.41 -13.96
N ALA A 95 -10.14 26.29 -14.93
CA ALA A 95 -9.84 25.89 -16.30
C ALA A 95 -8.62 24.97 -16.40
N PHE A 96 -7.57 25.23 -15.61
CA PHE A 96 -6.37 24.39 -15.57
C PHE A 96 -6.70 22.96 -15.11
N PHE A 97 -7.35 22.81 -13.95
CA PHE A 97 -7.62 21.48 -13.40
C PHE A 97 -8.67 20.71 -14.22
N GLU A 98 -9.72 21.37 -14.70
CA GLU A 98 -10.72 20.76 -15.60
C GLU A 98 -10.12 20.42 -16.97
N GLY A 99 -9.12 21.18 -17.43
CA GLY A 99 -8.37 20.90 -18.65
C GLY A 99 -7.39 19.72 -18.54
N CYS A 100 -6.95 19.36 -17.33
CA CYS A 100 -6.01 18.24 -17.10
C CYS A 100 -6.65 16.86 -17.31
N ASP A 101 -7.94 16.73 -17.02
CA ASP A 101 -8.73 15.50 -17.21
C ASP A 101 -10.22 15.87 -17.14
N SER A 102 -11.03 15.41 -18.09
CA SER A 102 -12.48 15.68 -18.13
C SER A 102 -13.26 15.20 -16.89
N SER A 103 -12.69 14.29 -16.09
CA SER A 103 -13.25 13.80 -14.83
C SER A 103 -12.87 14.66 -13.63
N ASN A 104 -11.90 15.58 -13.77
CA ASN A 104 -11.60 16.55 -12.73
C ASN A 104 -12.72 17.58 -12.63
N THR A 105 -13.13 17.87 -11.41
CA THR A 105 -14.13 18.90 -11.12
C THR A 105 -13.67 19.71 -9.92
N ILE A 106 -13.60 21.03 -10.08
CA ILE A 106 -13.32 21.95 -8.97
C ILE A 106 -14.63 22.51 -8.46
N GLN A 107 -14.92 22.24 -7.19
CA GLN A 107 -16.12 22.75 -6.55
C GLN A 107 -15.99 24.26 -6.33
N ALA A 108 -16.95 25.00 -6.85
CA ALA A 108 -17.04 26.44 -6.69
C ALA A 108 -18.49 26.86 -6.46
N VAL A 109 -18.70 27.90 -5.65
CA VAL A 109 -20.01 28.50 -5.38
C VAL A 109 -20.11 29.81 -6.16
N LEU A 110 -21.24 30.01 -6.83
CA LEU A 110 -21.55 31.28 -7.46
C LEU A 110 -22.14 32.22 -6.39
N SER A 111 -21.37 33.24 -6.01
CA SER A 111 -21.84 34.38 -5.22
C SER A 111 -22.40 35.45 -6.18
N PRO A 112 -23.31 36.34 -5.73
CA PRO A 112 -23.81 37.46 -6.54
C PRO A 112 -22.71 38.33 -7.16
N THR A 113 -21.53 38.37 -6.55
CA THR A 113 -20.42 39.23 -6.96
C THR A 113 -19.24 38.49 -7.59
N ALA A 114 -19.12 37.17 -7.40
CA ALA A 114 -17.96 36.41 -7.86
C ALA A 114 -18.21 34.89 -7.85
N ARG A 115 -17.42 34.14 -8.63
CA ARG A 115 -17.27 32.69 -8.45
C ARG A 115 -16.19 32.46 -7.39
N ILE A 116 -16.48 31.66 -6.37
CA ILE A 116 -15.57 31.39 -5.25
C ILE A 116 -15.26 29.89 -5.22
N ILE A 117 -13.99 29.52 -5.26
CA ILE A 117 -13.57 28.11 -5.13
C ILE A 117 -13.77 27.68 -3.68
N ILE A 118 -14.38 26.51 -3.48
CA ILE A 118 -14.47 25.91 -2.14
C ILE A 118 -13.06 25.54 -1.70
N LYS A 119 -12.65 25.98 -0.51
CA LYS A 119 -11.26 25.80 -0.04
C LYS A 119 -10.81 24.33 -0.07
N ARG A 120 -11.63 23.42 0.44
CA ARG A 120 -11.34 21.99 0.50
C ARG A 120 -11.99 21.25 -0.68
N GLN A 121 -11.18 20.57 -1.45
CA GLN A 121 -11.56 19.79 -2.63
C GLN A 121 -11.39 18.29 -2.32
N PRO A 122 -12.46 17.60 -1.89
CA PRO A 122 -12.37 16.17 -1.53
C PRO A 122 -12.22 15.26 -2.75
N SER A 123 -12.60 15.76 -3.94
CA SER A 123 -12.50 15.03 -5.19
C SER A 123 -11.04 14.72 -5.54
N LYS A 124 -10.83 13.54 -6.13
CA LYS A 124 -9.54 13.13 -6.68
C LYS A 124 -9.27 13.88 -7.99
N ILE A 125 -8.13 14.56 -8.06
CA ILE A 125 -7.62 15.21 -9.28
C ILE A 125 -6.61 14.29 -9.97
N LYS A 126 -6.70 14.20 -11.30
CA LYS A 126 -5.74 13.49 -12.15
C LYS A 126 -5.06 14.49 -13.08
N ILE A 127 -3.74 14.39 -13.20
CA ILE A 127 -2.94 15.24 -14.06
C ILE A 127 -2.10 14.33 -14.94
N HIS A 128 -2.32 14.37 -16.24
CA HIS A 128 -1.54 13.62 -17.22
C HIS A 128 -0.50 14.55 -17.84
N LEU A 129 0.79 14.31 -17.58
CA LEU A 129 1.84 15.20 -18.06
C LEU A 129 1.88 15.27 -19.59
N SER A 130 1.48 14.19 -20.28
CA SER A 130 1.36 14.15 -21.75
C SER A 130 0.31 15.10 -22.33
N GLN A 131 -0.58 15.64 -21.51
CA GLN A 131 -1.62 16.60 -21.92
C GLN A 131 -1.27 18.04 -21.55
N LEU A 132 -0.11 18.25 -20.92
CA LEU A 132 0.34 19.56 -20.48
C LEU A 132 1.49 20.09 -21.33
N THR A 133 1.47 21.39 -21.52
CA THR A 133 2.64 22.15 -21.99
C THR A 133 3.05 23.11 -20.88
N GLU A 134 4.30 23.57 -20.89
CA GLU A 134 4.75 24.59 -19.93
C GLU A 134 3.86 25.85 -19.95
N SER A 135 3.30 26.20 -21.12
CA SER A 135 2.39 27.32 -21.30
C SER A 135 0.96 27.07 -20.82
N SER A 136 0.51 25.81 -20.71
CA SER A 136 -0.84 25.49 -20.22
C SER A 136 -0.95 25.50 -18.70
N ILE A 137 0.18 25.44 -18.00
CA ILE A 137 0.25 25.57 -16.55
C ILE A 137 0.26 27.06 -16.19
N PRO A 138 -0.73 27.57 -15.44
CA PRO A 138 -0.77 28.98 -15.07
C PRO A 138 0.38 29.34 -14.12
N ASP A 139 0.83 30.60 -14.17
CA ASP A 139 1.92 31.06 -13.27
C ASP A 139 1.46 31.19 -11.82
N LYS A 140 0.15 31.34 -11.61
CA LYS A 140 -0.49 31.42 -10.30
C LYS A 140 -1.80 30.65 -10.33
N ILE A 141 -2.08 30.00 -9.23
CA ILE A 141 -3.38 29.39 -8.91
C ILE A 141 -3.92 30.06 -7.66
N GLU A 142 -5.22 29.91 -7.44
CA GLU A 142 -5.86 30.45 -6.24
C GLU A 142 -5.22 29.83 -4.98
N PRO A 143 -4.63 30.65 -4.09
CA PRO A 143 -3.88 30.14 -2.95
C PRO A 143 -4.80 29.54 -1.89
N GLY A 144 -4.25 28.64 -1.08
CA GLY A 144 -4.95 28.09 0.08
C GLY A 144 -5.99 27.02 -0.25
N ILE A 145 -6.06 26.55 -1.50
CA ILE A 145 -6.83 25.35 -1.85
C ILE A 145 -6.18 24.11 -1.20
N GLU A 146 -7.03 23.23 -0.68
CA GLU A 146 -6.66 21.97 -0.04
C GLU A 146 -7.24 20.81 -0.83
N PHE A 147 -6.39 19.95 -1.40
CA PHE A 147 -6.82 18.77 -2.15
C PHE A 147 -6.73 17.50 -1.31
N GLY A 148 -7.79 16.70 -1.34
CA GLY A 148 -7.79 15.37 -0.71
C GLY A 148 -6.85 14.39 -1.42
N LYS A 149 -6.79 14.42 -2.75
CA LYS A 149 -5.93 13.52 -3.53
C LYS A 149 -5.57 14.08 -4.89
N ILE A 150 -4.28 14.15 -5.19
CA ILE A 150 -3.77 14.45 -6.53
C ILE A 150 -3.01 13.23 -7.05
N LYS A 151 -3.29 12.82 -8.28
CA LYS A 151 -2.51 11.83 -9.02
C LYS A 151 -1.86 12.48 -10.23
N ILE A 152 -0.54 12.39 -10.33
CA ILE A 152 0.24 12.86 -11.48
C ILE A 152 0.75 11.65 -12.22
N PHE A 153 0.46 11.56 -13.52
CA PHE A 153 0.90 10.50 -14.41
C PHE A 153 1.93 11.04 -15.39
N GLY A 154 3.03 10.32 -15.56
CA GLY A 154 4.06 10.63 -16.52
C GLY A 154 3.60 10.46 -17.97
N PRO A 155 4.46 10.84 -18.93
CA PRO A 155 4.21 10.63 -20.35
C PRO A 155 4.18 9.13 -20.62
N SER A 156 3.02 8.64 -21.11
CA SER A 156 2.65 7.25 -21.39
C SER A 156 3.81 6.26 -21.56
N SER A 157 3.65 5.05 -21.00
CA SER A 157 4.64 3.97 -20.84
C SER A 157 5.21 3.33 -22.12
N SER A 158 5.44 4.07 -23.22
CA SER A 158 6.26 3.56 -24.31
C SER A 158 7.66 3.30 -23.77
N LYS A 159 8.02 2.02 -23.73
CA LYS A 159 9.36 1.55 -23.37
C LYS A 159 10.36 2.38 -24.17
N ASN A 160 11.26 3.08 -23.49
CA ASN A 160 12.30 3.98 -24.03
C ASN A 160 11.95 5.47 -24.14
N ASN A 161 10.97 5.98 -23.38
CA ASN A 161 10.83 7.43 -23.25
C ASN A 161 12.04 8.01 -22.50
N VAL A 162 12.75 8.90 -23.17
CA VAL A 162 13.80 9.72 -22.56
C VAL A 162 13.12 10.89 -21.89
N PHE A 163 13.42 11.15 -20.61
CA PHE A 163 12.87 12.32 -19.91
C PHE A 163 13.37 13.59 -20.58
N SER A 164 12.49 14.24 -21.33
CA SER A 164 12.90 15.40 -22.12
C SER A 164 13.15 16.61 -21.22
N SER A 165 13.94 17.56 -21.71
CA SER A 165 14.12 18.83 -21.01
C SER A 165 12.80 19.59 -20.90
N GLU A 166 11.92 19.51 -21.91
CA GLU A 166 10.59 20.13 -21.86
C GLU A 166 9.68 19.49 -20.82
N GLU A 167 9.70 18.16 -20.69
CA GLU A 167 8.93 17.43 -19.67
C GLU A 167 9.40 17.80 -18.26
N SER A 168 10.71 17.87 -18.05
CA SER A 168 11.29 18.30 -16.77
C SER A 168 10.89 19.74 -16.42
N LYS A 169 10.88 20.67 -17.38
CA LYS A 169 10.41 22.05 -17.17
C LYS A 169 8.92 22.10 -16.83
N THR A 170 8.11 21.37 -17.59
CA THR A 170 6.65 21.30 -17.39
C THR A 170 6.34 20.75 -15.99
N LEU A 171 6.99 19.66 -15.59
CA LEU A 171 6.81 19.06 -14.28
C LEU A 171 7.33 19.96 -13.14
N THR A 172 8.46 20.64 -13.35
CA THR A 172 8.99 21.64 -12.40
C THR A 172 7.99 22.77 -12.21
N LYS A 173 7.42 23.32 -13.30
CA LYS A 173 6.41 24.37 -13.23
C LYS A 173 5.14 23.89 -12.52
N LEU A 174 4.72 22.66 -12.79
CA LEU A 174 3.59 22.02 -12.11
C LEU A 174 3.83 21.94 -10.59
N PHE A 175 4.98 21.45 -10.15
CA PHE A 175 5.30 21.38 -8.72
C PHE A 175 5.43 22.77 -8.08
N CYS A 176 5.99 23.76 -8.78
CA CYS A 176 6.00 25.14 -8.31
C CYS A 176 4.59 25.67 -8.07
N VAL A 177 3.64 25.39 -8.97
CA VAL A 177 2.23 25.72 -8.77
C VAL A 177 1.68 25.00 -7.55
N LEU A 178 1.82 23.67 -7.49
CA LEU A 178 1.32 22.85 -6.38
C LEU A 178 1.93 23.20 -5.01
N SER A 179 3.13 23.81 -4.98
CA SER A 179 3.77 24.29 -3.74
C SER A 179 2.96 25.37 -2.99
N THR A 180 1.99 26.00 -3.67
CA THR A 180 1.10 27.02 -3.09
C THR A 180 -0.14 26.43 -2.43
N MET A 181 -0.31 25.10 -2.46
CA MET A 181 -1.47 24.37 -1.99
C MET A 181 -1.13 23.36 -0.90
N SER A 182 -2.15 22.88 -0.19
CA SER A 182 -2.04 21.70 0.67
C SER A 182 -2.61 20.48 -0.04
N ILE A 183 -1.88 19.36 0.00
CA ILE A 183 -2.28 18.10 -0.64
C ILE A 183 -2.27 17.01 0.41
N GLU A 184 -3.41 16.42 0.71
CA GLU A 184 -3.50 15.32 1.68
C GLU A 184 -2.73 14.09 1.17
N ARG A 185 -3.03 13.67 -0.07
CA ARG A 185 -2.40 12.49 -0.70
C ARG A 185 -1.88 12.82 -2.09
N LEU A 186 -0.57 12.73 -2.28
CA LEU A 186 0.08 12.90 -3.58
C LEU A 186 0.52 11.53 -4.10
N CYS A 187 -0.01 11.13 -5.25
CA CYS A 187 0.47 9.94 -5.97
C CYS A 187 1.16 10.38 -7.27
N ILE A 188 2.36 9.90 -7.52
CA ILE A 188 3.11 10.16 -8.75
C ILE A 188 3.40 8.80 -9.39
N GLY A 189 2.96 8.64 -10.63
CA GLY A 189 2.91 7.36 -11.32
C GLY A 189 3.49 7.43 -12.72
N ASP A 190 4.03 6.31 -13.19
CA ASP A 190 4.34 6.09 -14.62
C ASP A 190 5.43 7.03 -15.16
N PHE A 191 6.50 7.20 -14.36
CA PHE A 191 7.73 7.89 -14.75
C PHE A 191 8.87 6.87 -14.90
N ASP A 192 8.64 5.78 -15.63
CA ASP A 192 9.67 4.78 -15.97
C ASP A 192 10.52 5.26 -17.16
N LEU A 193 11.41 6.20 -16.87
CA LEU A 193 12.17 6.95 -17.88
C LEU A 193 13.60 6.41 -17.98
N VAL A 194 14.13 6.40 -19.19
CA VAL A 194 15.52 6.00 -19.49
C VAL A 194 16.37 7.26 -19.72
N GLY A 195 17.56 7.35 -19.11
CA GLY A 195 18.49 8.45 -19.35
C GLY A 195 19.32 8.85 -18.14
N GLU A 196 20.05 9.97 -18.25
CA GLU A 196 20.88 10.56 -17.19
C GLU A 196 20.24 11.81 -16.57
N PRO A 197 20.25 11.95 -15.23
CA PRO A 197 19.85 13.13 -14.49
C PRO A 197 19.76 14.44 -15.24
N PRO A 198 18.63 15.09 -15.60
CA PRO A 198 18.72 16.49 -15.94
C PRO A 198 19.29 17.17 -14.70
N VAL A 199 20.48 17.77 -14.86
CA VAL A 199 21.26 18.32 -13.75
C VAL A 199 20.32 19.17 -12.88
N PRO A 200 20.14 18.82 -11.60
CA PRO A 200 19.19 19.52 -10.77
C PRO A 200 19.63 20.98 -10.63
N ALA A 201 18.85 21.89 -11.20
CA ALA A 201 18.96 23.31 -10.91
C ALA A 201 18.76 23.55 -9.41
N ILE A 202 19.42 24.59 -8.92
CA ILE A 202 19.74 24.80 -7.49
C ILE A 202 18.50 25.05 -6.60
N ARG A 203 17.32 25.31 -7.18
CA ARG A 203 16.12 25.69 -6.41
C ARG A 203 15.27 24.49 -6.02
N LEU A 204 15.13 24.27 -4.71
CA LEU A 204 14.20 23.33 -4.10
C LEU A 204 12.76 23.85 -4.16
N ILE A 205 11.81 22.92 -4.31
CA ILE A 205 10.38 23.18 -4.33
C ILE A 205 9.77 22.58 -3.06
N PHE A 206 9.20 23.44 -2.21
CA PHE A 206 8.58 23.02 -0.95
C PHE A 206 7.15 22.57 -1.20
N LEU A 207 6.88 21.27 -1.16
CA LEU A 207 5.50 20.77 -1.27
C LEU A 207 4.89 20.59 0.12
N SER A 208 3.62 20.99 0.28
CA SER A 208 2.86 20.79 1.51
C SER A 208 1.99 19.54 1.38
N VAL A 209 2.60 18.36 1.50
CA VAL A 209 1.88 17.07 1.48
C VAL A 209 1.61 16.62 2.91
N THR A 210 0.35 16.54 3.33
CA THR A 210 0.04 16.41 4.76
C THR A 210 -0.07 14.98 5.27
N GLN A 211 -0.38 13.99 4.43
CA GLN A 211 -0.52 12.60 4.89
C GLN A 211 0.33 11.60 4.12
N ARG A 212 0.31 11.61 2.78
CA ARG A 212 0.91 10.50 2.02
C ARG A 212 1.54 10.92 0.71
N LEU A 213 2.77 10.46 0.48
CA LEU A 213 3.40 10.42 -0.83
C LEU A 213 3.49 8.97 -1.32
N HIS A 214 3.00 8.71 -2.53
CA HIS A 214 3.12 7.42 -3.20
C HIS A 214 3.79 7.59 -4.56
N LEU A 215 5.00 7.07 -4.70
CA LEU A 215 5.72 6.96 -5.96
C LEU A 215 5.53 5.55 -6.52
N LYS A 216 4.94 5.43 -7.72
CA LYS A 216 4.62 4.13 -8.34
C LYS A 216 5.17 4.06 -9.75
N ASN A 217 5.82 2.96 -10.11
CA ASN A 217 6.28 2.75 -11.49
C ASN A 217 7.19 3.92 -11.95
N VAL A 218 8.23 4.20 -11.15
CA VAL A 218 9.19 5.29 -11.38
C VAL A 218 10.58 4.73 -11.57
N SER A 219 11.35 5.30 -12.50
CA SER A 219 12.75 4.90 -12.67
C SER A 219 13.65 5.43 -11.55
N SER A 220 14.80 4.81 -11.35
CA SER A 220 15.83 5.28 -10.39
C SER A 220 16.22 6.73 -10.65
N PHE A 221 16.42 7.06 -11.92
CA PHE A 221 16.68 8.40 -12.40
C PHE A 221 15.61 9.41 -11.94
N PHE A 222 14.33 9.05 -12.07
CA PHE A 222 13.25 9.98 -11.74
C PHE A 222 13.19 10.18 -10.24
N LEU A 223 13.42 9.10 -9.49
CA LEU A 223 13.48 9.13 -8.03
C LEU A 223 14.58 10.07 -7.53
N GLU A 224 15.78 10.00 -8.12
CA GLU A 224 16.91 10.89 -7.80
C GLU A 224 16.59 12.35 -8.15
N TRP A 225 16.07 12.60 -9.36
CA TRP A 225 15.65 13.94 -9.76
C TRP A 225 14.57 14.50 -8.82
N PHE A 226 13.54 13.71 -8.51
CA PHE A 226 12.44 14.12 -7.65
C PHE A 226 12.96 14.46 -6.25
N SER A 227 13.76 13.58 -5.66
CA SER A 227 14.26 13.76 -4.30
C SER A 227 15.26 14.91 -4.19
N GLY A 228 16.03 15.19 -5.24
CA GLY A 228 16.91 16.36 -5.30
C GLY A 228 16.21 17.69 -5.56
N ARG A 229 14.91 17.68 -5.87
CA ARG A 229 14.12 18.89 -6.23
C ARG A 229 13.02 19.20 -5.25
N ILE A 230 12.42 18.19 -4.65
CA ILE A 230 11.27 18.33 -3.79
C ILE A 230 11.71 18.29 -2.34
N ASP A 231 11.30 19.31 -1.58
CA ASP A 231 11.50 19.39 -0.15
C ASP A 231 10.15 19.20 0.55
N LEU A 232 10.11 18.19 1.42
CA LEU A 232 8.96 17.78 2.24
C LEU A 232 9.20 18.05 3.73
N SER A 233 10.20 18.86 4.08
CA SER A 233 10.52 19.20 5.48
C SER A 233 9.44 19.99 6.21
N ARG A 234 8.48 20.54 5.46
CA ARG A 234 7.30 21.24 6.00
C ARG A 234 6.14 20.30 6.37
N CYS A 235 6.25 19.01 6.06
CA CYS A 235 5.25 18.03 6.47
C CYS A 235 5.37 17.83 7.98
N SER A 236 4.37 18.29 8.73
CA SER A 236 4.41 18.37 10.20
C SER A 236 3.67 17.24 10.92
N GLU A 237 2.90 16.45 10.18
CA GLU A 237 2.05 15.39 10.71
C GLU A 237 2.57 14.00 10.33
N SER A 238 1.91 12.95 10.83
CA SER A 238 2.18 11.55 10.50
C SER A 238 2.20 11.35 8.98
N PHE A 239 3.39 11.29 8.39
CA PHE A 239 3.60 11.24 6.96
C PHE A 239 3.95 9.81 6.51
N SER A 240 3.20 9.27 5.56
CA SER A 240 3.46 7.96 4.95
C SER A 240 4.17 8.12 3.61
N LEU A 241 5.29 7.41 3.45
CA LEU A 241 6.02 7.29 2.19
C LEU A 241 5.87 5.88 1.62
N THR A 242 5.36 5.79 0.40
CA THR A 242 5.28 4.53 -0.34
C THR A 242 6.07 4.65 -1.64
N LEU A 243 7.04 3.78 -1.86
CA LEU A 243 7.70 3.57 -3.14
C LEU A 243 7.33 2.17 -3.66
N SER A 244 6.87 2.08 -4.90
CA SER A 244 6.48 0.81 -5.48
C SER A 244 6.84 0.67 -6.94
N ARG A 245 7.21 -0.53 -7.40
CA ARG A 245 7.60 -0.77 -8.80
C ARG A 245 8.69 0.17 -9.26
N CYS A 246 9.72 0.34 -8.43
CA CYS A 246 10.84 1.22 -8.73
C CYS A 246 12.07 0.39 -9.13
N SER A 247 12.81 0.86 -10.14
CA SER A 247 13.99 0.19 -10.66
C SER A 247 15.30 0.57 -9.97
N ALA A 248 15.23 1.32 -8.86
CA ALA A 248 16.38 1.75 -8.09
C ALA A 248 17.09 0.59 -7.37
N THR A 249 18.42 0.63 -7.38
CA THR A 249 19.29 -0.31 -6.66
C THR A 249 19.62 0.16 -5.24
N SER A 250 19.38 1.43 -4.93
CA SER A 250 19.55 2.08 -3.64
C SER A 250 18.39 3.07 -3.43
N VAL A 251 18.03 3.31 -2.18
CA VAL A 251 16.94 4.24 -1.80
C VAL A 251 17.45 5.48 -1.05
N ARG A 252 18.77 5.61 -0.88
CA ARG A 252 19.42 6.75 -0.22
C ARG A 252 19.00 8.12 -0.75
N CYS A 253 18.68 8.24 -2.03
CA CYS A 253 18.26 9.53 -2.59
C CYS A 253 17.01 10.11 -1.90
N LEU A 254 16.16 9.26 -1.30
CA LEU A 254 14.98 9.69 -0.55
C LEU A 254 15.30 10.57 0.65
N ASP A 255 16.52 10.47 1.21
CA ASP A 255 16.95 11.27 2.35
C ASP A 255 16.97 12.77 2.02
N ALA A 256 17.12 13.12 0.74
CA ALA A 256 17.08 14.50 0.25
C ALA A 256 15.68 15.14 0.32
N LEU A 257 14.61 14.36 0.52
CA LEU A 257 13.25 14.88 0.67
C LEU A 257 13.08 15.68 1.98
N GLY A 258 14.00 15.57 2.94
CA GLY A 258 13.96 16.34 4.18
C GLY A 258 12.79 15.98 5.11
N ILE A 259 12.18 14.81 4.93
CA ILE A 259 11.09 14.31 5.79
C ILE A 259 11.63 14.12 7.21
N ARG A 260 11.00 14.75 8.20
CA ARG A 260 11.45 14.72 9.61
C ARG A 260 10.64 13.78 10.51
N LYS A 261 9.47 13.37 10.04
CA LYS A 261 8.54 12.58 10.83
C LYS A 261 7.80 11.62 9.93
N LEU A 262 8.15 10.35 10.00
CA LEU A 262 7.52 9.32 9.19
C LEU A 262 6.59 8.45 10.04
N SER A 263 5.38 8.20 9.53
CA SER A 263 4.40 7.28 10.12
C SER A 263 4.27 5.95 9.39
N ALA A 264 4.76 5.86 8.16
CA ALA A 264 4.89 4.58 7.49
C ALA A 264 5.94 4.66 6.39
N LEU A 265 6.78 3.63 6.31
CA LEU A 265 7.70 3.43 5.20
C LEU A 265 7.33 2.15 4.46
N CYS A 266 6.98 2.26 3.19
CA CYS A 266 6.57 1.11 2.39
C CYS A 266 7.35 1.03 1.07
N PHE A 267 8.18 0.01 0.93
CA PHE A 267 8.84 -0.38 -0.31
C PHE A 267 8.20 -1.65 -0.84
N MET A 268 7.71 -1.63 -2.07
CA MET A 268 6.96 -2.75 -2.66
C MET A 268 7.39 -3.03 -4.11
N ASP A 269 7.53 -4.30 -4.48
CA ASP A 269 7.79 -4.70 -5.87
C ASP A 269 9.05 -4.00 -6.42
N MET A 270 10.16 -4.14 -5.68
CA MET A 270 11.46 -3.56 -5.99
C MET A 270 12.52 -4.67 -6.17
N PRO A 271 12.39 -5.49 -7.23
CA PRO A 271 13.23 -6.67 -7.43
C PRO A 271 14.70 -6.34 -7.75
N ARG A 272 15.03 -5.06 -7.97
CA ARG A 272 16.39 -4.58 -8.25
C ARG A 272 17.06 -3.88 -7.08
N LEU A 273 16.38 -3.75 -5.94
CA LEU A 273 16.92 -3.06 -4.79
C LEU A 273 18.06 -3.87 -4.17
N GLU A 274 19.30 -3.40 -4.30
CA GLU A 274 20.50 -4.07 -3.80
C GLU A 274 20.88 -3.60 -2.39
N TYR A 275 20.55 -2.36 -2.03
CA TYR A 275 20.90 -1.75 -0.74
C TYR A 275 19.68 -1.08 -0.10
N LEU A 276 19.43 -1.41 1.17
CA LEU A 276 18.47 -0.69 2.02
C LEU A 276 19.22 0.39 2.81
N ASP A 277 19.50 1.52 2.18
CA ASP A 277 20.38 2.58 2.69
C ASP A 277 19.65 3.94 2.86
N CYS A 278 18.43 3.90 3.38
CA CYS A 278 17.58 5.07 3.60
C CYS A 278 17.61 5.52 5.07
N GLU A 279 18.20 6.68 5.32
CA GLU A 279 18.30 7.27 6.66
C GLU A 279 16.93 7.70 7.22
N LEU A 280 15.90 7.84 6.38
CA LEU A 280 14.52 8.10 6.82
C LEU A 280 13.97 7.03 7.79
N ILE A 281 14.57 5.84 7.83
CA ILE A 281 14.22 4.80 8.81
C ILE A 281 14.49 5.28 10.24
N HIS A 282 15.54 6.08 10.46
CA HIS A 282 15.83 6.69 11.77
C HIS A 282 14.78 7.72 12.17
N GLU A 283 14.15 8.38 11.20
CA GLU A 283 13.13 9.43 11.39
C GLU A 283 11.70 8.88 11.57
N CYS A 284 11.53 7.55 11.59
CA CYS A 284 10.25 6.91 11.84
C CYS A 284 9.83 7.08 13.30
N CYS A 285 8.56 7.42 13.53
CA CYS A 285 8.01 7.52 14.88
C CYS A 285 7.80 6.13 15.51
N SER A 286 7.74 6.08 16.84
CA SER A 286 7.24 4.91 17.56
C SER A 286 5.75 4.70 17.26
N ASN A 287 5.34 3.45 17.08
CA ASN A 287 3.98 3.00 16.74
C ASN A 287 3.55 3.07 15.27
N GLU A 288 4.50 2.87 14.36
CA GLU A 288 4.29 3.08 12.94
C GLU A 288 4.43 1.78 12.13
N GLU A 289 4.24 1.84 10.81
CA GLU A 289 4.28 0.67 9.92
C GLU A 289 5.55 0.64 9.04
N LEU A 290 6.22 -0.51 9.00
CA LEU A 290 7.28 -0.81 8.02
C LEU A 290 6.79 -1.89 7.05
N MET A 291 6.95 -1.65 5.75
CA MET A 291 6.62 -2.62 4.71
C MET A 291 7.77 -2.74 3.71
N LEU A 292 8.34 -3.94 3.55
CA LEU A 292 9.41 -4.29 2.62
C LEU A 292 9.00 -5.56 1.87
N TRP A 293 8.24 -5.40 0.77
CA TRP A 293 7.47 -6.50 0.17
C TRP A 293 7.84 -6.71 -1.31
N TYR A 294 8.07 -7.95 -1.74
CA TYR A 294 8.60 -8.28 -3.08
C TYR A 294 9.88 -7.50 -3.43
N ILE A 295 10.87 -7.57 -2.55
CA ILE A 295 12.20 -6.98 -2.63
C ILE A 295 13.20 -8.04 -3.14
N SER A 296 14.30 -7.58 -3.74
CA SER A 296 15.40 -8.44 -4.19
C SER A 296 15.85 -9.43 -3.11
N THR A 297 16.15 -10.67 -3.51
CA THR A 297 16.77 -11.70 -2.66
C THR A 297 18.20 -11.36 -2.28
N ASP A 298 18.87 -10.54 -3.09
CA ASP A 298 20.27 -10.12 -2.89
C ASP A 298 20.38 -8.82 -2.07
N LEU A 299 19.31 -8.39 -1.41
CA LEU A 299 19.27 -7.15 -0.64
C LEU A 299 20.31 -7.17 0.48
N LYS A 300 21.15 -6.15 0.51
CA LYS A 300 22.08 -5.86 1.60
C LYS A 300 21.45 -4.86 2.54
N VAL A 301 21.38 -5.23 3.81
CA VAL A 301 20.91 -4.36 4.89
C VAL A 301 22.14 -3.91 5.70
N PRO A 302 22.56 -2.64 5.62
CA PRO A 302 23.62 -2.11 6.47
C PRO A 302 23.28 -2.27 7.96
N THR A 303 24.29 -2.57 8.78
CA THR A 303 24.12 -2.79 10.22
C THR A 303 23.43 -1.62 10.93
N ASN A 304 23.77 -0.38 10.58
CA ASN A 304 23.14 0.81 11.17
C ASN A 304 21.64 0.88 10.86
N ILE A 305 21.24 0.47 9.65
CA ILE A 305 19.84 0.43 9.24
C ILE A 305 19.09 -0.72 9.92
N ALA A 306 19.70 -1.91 10.00
CA ALA A 306 19.12 -3.03 10.74
C ALA A 306 18.88 -2.65 12.21
N GLN A 307 19.87 -2.01 12.84
CA GLN A 307 19.79 -1.50 14.21
C GLN A 307 18.67 -0.46 14.34
N ALA A 308 18.57 0.49 13.39
CA ALA A 308 17.48 1.46 13.36
C ALA A 308 16.09 0.81 13.31
N ILE A 309 15.95 -0.30 12.56
CA ILE A 309 14.70 -1.06 12.51
C ILE A 309 14.42 -1.73 13.86
N ALA A 310 15.44 -2.32 14.50
CA ALA A 310 15.29 -3.04 15.76
C ALA A 310 15.01 -2.14 16.98
N GLU A 311 15.62 -0.96 17.03
CA GLU A 311 15.46 0.01 18.12
C GLU A 311 14.07 0.67 18.15
N LYS A 312 13.29 0.54 17.08
CA LYS A 312 11.97 1.18 16.93
C LYS A 312 10.86 0.21 17.31
N GLU A 313 9.89 0.73 18.07
CA GLU A 313 8.65 0.00 18.39
C GLU A 313 7.64 0.12 17.25
N TRP A 314 7.84 -0.67 16.19
CA TRP A 314 6.89 -0.74 15.07
C TRP A 314 5.57 -1.34 15.53
N VAL A 315 4.42 -0.74 15.17
CA VAL A 315 3.12 -1.40 15.38
C VAL A 315 3.02 -2.64 14.49
N SER A 316 3.46 -2.52 13.25
CA SER A 316 3.47 -3.63 12.30
C SER A 316 4.70 -3.59 11.42
N ILE A 317 5.32 -4.75 11.23
CA ILE A 317 6.34 -4.97 10.19
C ILE A 317 5.78 -5.98 9.21
N ARG A 318 5.82 -5.65 7.92
CA ARG A 318 5.51 -6.56 6.82
C ARG A 318 6.74 -6.67 5.94
N VAL A 319 7.32 -7.85 5.81
CA VAL A 319 8.64 -7.99 5.20
C VAL A 319 8.74 -9.31 4.48
N ASP A 320 9.49 -9.37 3.38
CA ASP A 320 9.87 -10.65 2.82
C ASP A 320 10.74 -11.43 3.77
N LEU A 321 10.53 -12.75 3.82
CA LEU A 321 11.17 -13.61 4.78
C LEU A 321 12.71 -13.55 4.66
N HIS A 322 13.25 -13.54 3.45
CA HIS A 322 14.67 -13.36 3.20
C HIS A 322 15.22 -12.01 3.69
N VAL A 323 14.45 -10.92 3.51
CA VAL A 323 14.80 -9.59 4.03
C VAL A 323 14.79 -9.60 5.55
N TRP A 324 13.83 -10.29 6.17
CA TRP A 324 13.77 -10.42 7.63
C TRP A 324 15.03 -11.09 8.19
N TRP A 325 15.51 -12.16 7.56
CA TRP A 325 16.78 -12.76 7.99
C TRP A 325 17.98 -11.89 7.70
N ALA A 326 18.00 -11.13 6.60
CA ALA A 326 19.08 -10.17 6.35
C ALA A 326 19.15 -9.09 7.46
N ILE A 327 17.99 -8.61 7.94
CA ILE A 327 17.89 -7.72 9.09
C ILE A 327 18.42 -8.42 10.35
N CYS A 328 17.89 -9.61 10.68
CA CYS A 328 18.30 -10.34 11.87
C CYS A 328 19.80 -10.67 11.86
N ALA A 329 20.35 -11.16 10.75
CA ALA A 329 21.77 -11.48 10.60
C ALA A 329 22.71 -10.29 10.89
N SER A 330 22.18 -9.06 10.76
CA SER A 330 22.93 -7.82 10.98
C SER A 330 22.83 -7.31 12.42
N LEU A 331 22.06 -7.97 13.29
CA LEU A 331 21.76 -7.52 14.65
C LEU A 331 22.52 -8.32 15.71
N GLN A 332 22.74 -7.65 16.86
CA GLN A 332 23.24 -8.28 18.09
C GLN A 332 22.16 -8.31 19.19
N GLU A 333 21.04 -7.63 18.97
CA GLU A 333 19.96 -7.43 19.93
C GLU A 333 18.63 -7.93 19.37
N ASP A 334 17.67 -8.12 20.28
CA ASP A 334 16.32 -8.56 19.97
C ASP A 334 15.53 -7.52 19.17
N VAL A 335 14.60 -7.98 18.32
CA VAL A 335 13.71 -7.10 17.56
C VAL A 335 12.34 -7.05 18.22
N VAL A 336 11.84 -5.84 18.49
CA VAL A 336 10.51 -5.64 19.10
C VAL A 336 9.51 -5.13 18.07
N VAL A 337 8.47 -5.94 17.83
CA VAL A 337 7.31 -5.60 17.00
C VAL A 337 6.08 -5.51 17.91
N GLY A 338 5.54 -4.31 18.07
CA GLY A 338 4.49 -4.00 19.05
C GLY A 338 3.19 -4.80 18.87
N CYS A 339 2.86 -5.19 17.63
CA CYS A 339 1.68 -5.99 17.34
C CYS A 339 1.95 -7.13 16.34
N THR A 340 2.14 -6.82 15.06
CA THR A 340 2.09 -7.83 13.99
C THR A 340 3.38 -7.87 13.19
N LEU A 341 4.02 -9.04 13.16
CA LEU A 341 5.04 -9.38 12.17
C LEU A 341 4.37 -10.19 11.05
N GLN A 342 4.39 -9.67 9.84
CA GLN A 342 3.92 -10.36 8.65
C GLN A 342 5.10 -10.70 7.74
N LEU A 343 5.28 -11.99 7.44
CA LEU A 343 6.37 -12.50 6.63
C LEU A 343 5.82 -12.97 5.28
N ASN A 344 6.33 -12.40 4.19
CA ASN A 344 6.08 -12.87 2.83
C ASN A 344 7.01 -14.03 2.53
N VAL A 345 6.49 -15.20 2.19
CA VAL A 345 7.27 -16.38 1.85
C VAL A 345 7.25 -16.55 0.34
N LEU A 346 8.36 -16.22 -0.31
CA LEU A 346 8.56 -16.43 -1.75
C LEU A 346 9.12 -17.82 -2.01
N ASP A 347 10.02 -18.30 -1.15
CA ASP A 347 10.47 -19.68 -1.15
C ASP A 347 10.45 -20.26 0.28
N TRP A 348 9.80 -21.41 0.44
CA TRP A 348 9.72 -22.11 1.71
C TRP A 348 11.00 -22.83 2.08
N THR A 349 11.88 -23.10 1.12
CA THR A 349 13.19 -23.71 1.41
C THR A 349 14.02 -22.81 2.32
N GLU A 350 13.79 -21.51 2.27
CA GLU A 350 14.53 -20.55 3.05
C GLU A 350 14.35 -20.76 4.58
N PHE A 351 13.20 -21.32 5.03
CA PHE A 351 13.03 -21.72 6.44
C PHE A 351 13.99 -22.84 6.88
N GLN A 352 14.49 -23.66 5.96
CA GLN A 352 15.45 -24.73 6.26
C GLN A 352 16.85 -24.16 6.54
N ASP A 353 17.19 -23.04 5.90
CA ASP A 353 18.50 -22.38 6.05
C ASP A 353 18.60 -21.57 7.36
N THR A 354 17.50 -21.42 8.09
CA THR A 354 17.40 -20.62 9.32
C THR A 354 18.23 -21.13 10.50
N HIS A 355 18.83 -22.32 10.39
CA HIS A 355 19.73 -22.82 11.43
C HIS A 355 20.90 -21.88 11.73
N ALA A 356 21.24 -20.96 10.81
CA ALA A 356 22.28 -19.96 11.02
C ALA A 356 21.87 -18.79 11.94
N HIS A 357 20.58 -18.56 12.19
CA HIS A 357 20.08 -17.36 12.87
C HIS A 357 19.53 -17.62 14.28
N HIS A 358 19.92 -18.75 14.89
CA HIS A 358 19.56 -19.05 16.27
C HIS A 358 20.21 -18.04 17.23
N GLY A 359 19.41 -17.13 17.79
CA GLY A 359 19.87 -16.26 18.88
C GLY A 359 19.12 -14.94 19.04
N ILE A 360 18.48 -14.44 17.97
CA ILE A 360 17.75 -13.17 18.05
C ILE A 360 16.30 -13.44 18.39
N LEU A 361 15.88 -12.98 19.55
CA LEU A 361 14.48 -13.09 19.94
C LEU A 361 13.69 -12.01 19.21
N THR A 362 12.55 -12.41 18.65
CA THR A 362 11.58 -11.54 18.02
C THR A 362 10.37 -11.44 18.91
N ARG A 363 10.07 -10.25 19.40
CA ARG A 363 8.86 -10.02 20.20
C ARG A 363 7.76 -9.53 19.28
N ALA A 364 6.76 -10.36 19.03
CA ALA A 364 5.55 -10.01 18.30
C ALA A 364 4.33 -10.70 18.92
N LYS A 365 3.17 -10.03 18.92
CA LYS A 365 1.91 -10.63 19.41
C LYS A 365 1.26 -11.51 18.35
N TYR A 366 1.37 -11.11 17.09
CA TYR A 366 0.80 -11.83 15.96
C TYR A 366 1.88 -12.08 14.91
N LEU A 367 1.96 -13.32 14.46
CA LEU A 367 2.75 -13.73 13.31
C LEU A 367 1.80 -14.04 12.17
N VAL A 368 1.94 -13.34 11.04
CA VAL A 368 1.21 -13.63 9.81
C VAL A 368 2.22 -14.15 8.80
N ILE A 369 1.99 -15.31 8.22
CA ILE A 369 2.82 -15.89 7.17
C ILE A 369 2.00 -15.83 5.89
N GLU A 370 2.45 -15.10 4.88
CA GLU A 370 1.79 -15.01 3.59
C GLU A 370 2.58 -15.82 2.56
N ASP A 371 2.01 -16.92 2.11
CA ASP A 371 2.58 -17.77 1.06
C ASP A 371 2.28 -17.18 -0.31
N ASN A 372 3.31 -16.59 -0.91
CA ASN A 372 3.31 -16.10 -2.27
C ASN A 372 4.29 -16.90 -3.14
N ASN A 373 4.58 -18.14 -2.76
CA ASN A 373 5.42 -19.03 -3.56
C ASN A 373 4.70 -19.46 -4.85
N ASP A 374 5.37 -19.28 -5.98
CA ASP A 374 4.87 -19.65 -7.32
C ASP A 374 4.65 -21.17 -7.49
N ASN A 375 5.18 -22.01 -6.60
CA ASN A 375 5.04 -23.46 -6.68
C ASN A 375 3.61 -23.96 -6.43
N GLY A 376 2.74 -23.14 -5.82
CA GLY A 376 1.32 -23.47 -5.63
C GLY A 376 1.04 -24.67 -4.71
N VAL A 377 2.02 -25.10 -3.91
CA VAL A 377 1.87 -26.19 -2.93
C VAL A 377 2.53 -25.82 -1.60
N VAL A 378 1.75 -25.82 -0.50
CA VAL A 378 2.30 -25.72 0.87
C VAL A 378 2.44 -27.12 1.45
N PHE A 379 3.69 -27.48 1.76
CA PHE A 379 4.01 -28.78 2.35
C PHE A 379 3.96 -28.75 3.87
N LYS A 380 3.58 -29.90 4.45
CA LYS A 380 3.54 -30.11 5.90
C LYS A 380 4.85 -29.74 6.60
N CYS A 381 5.98 -30.15 6.04
CA CYS A 381 7.29 -29.94 6.64
C CYS A 381 7.61 -28.45 6.83
N TYR A 382 7.24 -27.60 5.86
CA TYR A 382 7.49 -26.16 5.92
C TYR A 382 6.72 -25.48 7.05
N VAL A 383 5.45 -25.83 7.23
CA VAL A 383 4.65 -25.33 8.36
C VAL A 383 5.24 -25.77 9.69
N VAL A 384 5.73 -27.02 9.79
CA VAL A 384 6.41 -27.51 11.00
C VAL A 384 7.70 -26.74 11.28
N PHE A 385 8.51 -26.44 10.25
CA PHE A 385 9.71 -25.62 10.41
C PHE A 385 9.38 -24.22 10.90
N MET A 386 8.39 -23.56 10.30
CA MET A 386 7.93 -22.24 10.75
C MET A 386 7.45 -22.26 12.20
N LEU A 387 6.66 -23.25 12.60
CA LEU A 387 6.18 -23.38 13.99
C LEU A 387 7.34 -23.57 14.97
N ASN A 388 8.31 -24.43 14.64
CA ASN A 388 9.49 -24.64 15.47
C ASN A 388 10.34 -23.36 15.59
N TRP A 389 10.49 -22.62 14.50
CA TRP A 389 11.16 -21.32 14.52
C TRP A 389 10.42 -20.30 15.39
N ALA A 390 9.10 -20.16 15.22
CA ALA A 390 8.29 -19.24 16.02
C ALA A 390 8.38 -19.59 17.51
N LYS A 391 8.31 -20.87 17.86
CA LYS A 391 8.48 -21.36 19.24
C LYS A 391 9.83 -20.96 19.84
N ALA A 392 10.90 -21.10 19.05
CA ALA A 392 12.26 -20.83 19.52
C ALA A 392 12.56 -19.33 19.65
N ASN A 393 11.89 -18.48 18.88
CA ASN A 393 12.26 -17.07 18.76
C ASN A 393 11.19 -16.08 19.23
N MET A 394 9.96 -16.51 19.54
CA MET A 394 8.85 -15.60 19.88
C MET A 394 8.16 -15.93 21.21
N ALA A 395 8.58 -15.28 22.30
CA ALA A 395 8.03 -15.52 23.64
C ALA A 395 6.60 -14.95 23.83
N ASP A 396 6.27 -13.84 23.17
CA ASP A 396 5.03 -13.08 23.37
C ASP A 396 3.91 -13.43 22.38
N LEU A 397 4.07 -14.53 21.64
CA LEU A 397 3.20 -14.87 20.53
C LEU A 397 1.80 -15.30 21.00
N ILE A 398 0.79 -14.53 20.59
CA ILE A 398 -0.63 -14.75 20.91
C ILE A 398 -1.35 -15.43 19.75
N GLY A 399 -0.95 -15.16 18.50
CA GLY A 399 -1.57 -15.83 17.37
C GLY A 399 -0.69 -15.96 16.15
N ILE A 400 -0.92 -17.04 15.41
CA ILE A 400 -0.31 -17.28 14.10
C ILE A 400 -1.42 -17.39 13.06
N GLU A 401 -1.23 -16.73 11.92
CA GLU A 401 -2.11 -16.81 10.76
C GLU A 401 -1.28 -17.14 9.51
N VAL A 402 -1.62 -18.20 8.78
CA VAL A 402 -1.00 -18.54 7.50
C VAL A 402 -1.98 -18.22 6.40
N LEU A 403 -1.65 -17.26 5.56
CA LEU A 403 -2.41 -16.86 4.37
C LEU A 403 -1.77 -17.51 3.16
N THR A 404 -2.55 -18.20 2.34
CA THR A 404 -2.11 -18.76 1.06
C THR A 404 -2.96 -18.19 -0.05
N ASN A 405 -2.42 -18.17 -1.26
CA ASN A 405 -3.20 -17.85 -2.45
C ASN A 405 -4.39 -18.83 -2.58
N PRO A 406 -5.60 -18.38 -3.00
CA PRO A 406 -6.74 -19.26 -3.27
C PRO A 406 -6.45 -20.42 -4.23
N ASP A 407 -5.49 -20.23 -5.15
CA ASP A 407 -5.09 -21.25 -6.12
C ASP A 407 -4.06 -22.25 -5.55
N THR A 408 -3.51 -21.99 -4.37
CA THR A 408 -2.52 -22.85 -3.73
C THR A 408 -3.19 -24.11 -3.19
N THR A 409 -2.67 -25.26 -3.58
CA THR A 409 -3.09 -26.55 -3.05
C THR A 409 -2.33 -26.88 -1.76
N THR A 410 -3.02 -27.48 -0.79
CA THR A 410 -2.42 -27.93 0.46
C THR A 410 -2.04 -29.41 0.37
N ASP A 411 -0.89 -29.78 0.94
CA ASP A 411 -0.51 -31.18 1.07
C ASP A 411 -1.58 -31.95 1.88
N PRO A 412 -2.13 -33.10 1.41
CA PRO A 412 -3.06 -33.91 2.20
C PRO A 412 -2.52 -34.36 3.56
N ALA A 413 -1.20 -34.40 3.74
CA ALA A 413 -0.57 -34.65 5.04
C ALA A 413 -0.65 -33.43 5.97
N LEU A 414 -0.64 -32.22 5.41
CA LEU A 414 -0.85 -30.97 6.14
C LEU A 414 -2.33 -30.88 6.62
N GLU A 415 -3.30 -31.24 5.78
CA GLU A 415 -4.71 -31.38 6.17
C GLU A 415 -4.91 -32.39 7.32
N ARG A 416 -4.22 -33.53 7.24
CA ARG A 416 -4.23 -34.55 8.32
C ARG A 416 -3.53 -34.06 9.56
N LEU A 417 -2.43 -33.33 9.41
CA LEU A 417 -1.73 -32.71 10.53
C LEU A 417 -2.69 -31.76 11.28
N TRP A 418 -3.50 -30.97 10.58
CA TRP A 418 -4.43 -30.03 11.21
C TRP A 418 -5.58 -30.69 12.00
N THR A 419 -6.05 -31.84 11.54
CA THR A 419 -7.06 -32.61 12.26
C THR A 419 -6.48 -33.40 13.43
N SER A 420 -5.16 -33.60 13.46
CA SER A 420 -4.47 -34.48 14.42
C SER A 420 -3.51 -33.79 15.38
N ILE A 421 -3.13 -32.52 15.18
CA ILE A 421 -2.38 -31.76 16.16
C ILE A 421 -3.37 -31.23 17.22
N PRO A 422 -3.44 -31.79 18.45
CA PRO A 422 -3.61 -30.92 19.59
C PRO A 422 -2.33 -30.10 19.61
N VAL A 423 -2.35 -28.82 19.21
CA VAL A 423 -1.13 -28.00 19.37
C VAL A 423 -0.80 -28.15 20.83
N HIS A 424 0.31 -28.83 21.15
CA HIS A 424 0.67 -29.14 22.52
C HIS A 424 0.73 -27.79 23.20
N GLN A 425 -0.33 -27.45 23.95
CA GLN A 425 -0.51 -26.09 24.47
C GLN A 425 0.67 -25.69 25.35
N ASP A 426 1.33 -26.70 25.90
CA ASP A 426 2.57 -26.65 26.66
C ASP A 426 3.74 -25.99 25.90
N ASP A 427 3.72 -26.00 24.56
CA ASP A 427 4.81 -25.44 23.75
C ASP A 427 4.63 -23.96 23.41
N PHE A 428 3.40 -23.44 23.50
CA PHE A 428 3.06 -22.04 23.26
C PHE A 428 2.11 -21.55 24.34
N PHE A 429 2.64 -21.31 25.55
CA PHE A 429 1.84 -20.93 26.72
C PHE A 429 0.89 -19.74 26.49
N ASN A 430 1.23 -18.84 25.57
CA ASN A 430 0.47 -17.63 25.27
C ASN A 430 -0.44 -17.72 24.03
N MET A 431 -0.35 -18.77 23.22
CA MET A 431 -1.03 -18.82 21.92
C MET A 431 -2.53 -19.08 22.07
N LYS A 432 -3.33 -18.13 21.59
CA LYS A 432 -4.81 -18.15 21.62
C LYS A 432 -5.45 -18.36 20.25
N LYS A 433 -4.72 -18.07 19.16
CA LYS A 433 -5.27 -18.13 17.80
C LYS A 433 -4.29 -18.81 16.86
N PHE A 434 -4.75 -19.81 16.12
CA PHE A 434 -4.04 -20.39 15.00
C PHE A 434 -5.00 -20.49 13.82
N LYS A 435 -4.70 -19.83 12.70
CA LYS A 435 -5.59 -19.75 11.53
C LYS A 435 -4.80 -20.03 10.24
N ILE A 436 -5.42 -20.70 9.27
CA ILE A 436 -4.86 -20.91 7.94
C ILE A 436 -5.94 -20.59 6.90
N ASN A 437 -5.74 -19.59 6.06
CA ASN A 437 -6.74 -19.05 5.14
C ASN A 437 -8.05 -18.64 5.82
N GLU A 438 -9.14 -18.44 5.06
CA GLU A 438 -10.47 -18.20 5.63
C GLU A 438 -11.01 -19.38 6.45
N HIS A 439 -10.40 -20.56 6.31
CA HIS A 439 -10.71 -21.69 7.17
C HIS A 439 -10.11 -21.47 8.56
N VAL A 440 -10.95 -21.00 9.49
CA VAL A 440 -10.60 -21.03 10.91
C VAL A 440 -10.50 -22.49 11.34
N VAL A 441 -9.28 -23.04 11.29
CA VAL A 441 -9.01 -24.43 11.65
C VAL A 441 -9.38 -24.65 13.12
N GLN A 442 -9.04 -23.72 14.04
CA GLN A 442 -9.46 -23.76 15.45
C GLN A 442 -9.48 -22.36 16.10
N SER A 443 -10.54 -22.02 16.85
CA SER A 443 -10.45 -21.01 17.93
C SER A 443 -9.98 -21.74 19.19
N ILE A 444 -8.71 -21.57 19.55
CA ILE A 444 -8.15 -22.23 20.72
C ILE A 444 -8.69 -21.51 21.97
N ARG A 445 -9.72 -22.08 22.60
CA ARG A 445 -10.15 -21.62 23.92
C ARG A 445 -9.13 -22.10 24.96
N VAL A 446 -8.13 -21.26 25.22
CA VAL A 446 -7.21 -21.48 26.35
C VAL A 446 -8.04 -21.40 27.63
N LYS A 447 -8.13 -22.50 28.38
CA LYS A 447 -8.65 -22.46 29.75
C LYS A 447 -7.60 -21.73 30.57
N ALA A 448 -7.95 -20.55 31.10
CA ALA A 448 -7.10 -19.86 32.07
C ALA A 448 -6.91 -20.78 33.28
N HIS A 449 -5.65 -21.04 33.64
CA HIS A 449 -5.28 -21.80 34.83
C HIS A 449 -5.33 -20.94 36.08
#